data_AF-A0A1M7EVR8-F1
#
_entry.id   AF-A0A1M7EVR8-F1
#
_cell.length_a   1.000
_cell.length_b   1.000
_cell.length_c   1.000
_cell.angle_alpha   90.00
_cell.angle_beta   90.00
_cell.angle_gamma   90.00
#
_symmetry.space_group_name_H-M   'P 1'
#
loop_
_entity.id
_entity.type
_entity.pdbx_description
1 polymer ?
#
loop_
_entity_poly.entity_id
_entity_poly.type
_entity_poly.pdbx_seq_one_letter_code
_entity_poly.pdbx_strand_id
1 'polypeptide(L)'
;MAAGDVRMSFRGIATGIFSFLVLAVISSIISANIRTYASKRGHDTYLDRFADHPQVINWCRRMIAGWQPLQRRWWLWLALGLSGGLSAALWVMPSPEIIRALPPQVAPPLAAEPQPPRRYTAYEKEQRLRAIDEIYNVFATQISPAFAEGHTMLINLVSTIGDGTPQRLSDHAKNVETAFNNLSGLLKKWEYHPDIVQVLQQKPMFNGLNETNASKNMISTIELFKSAVQPSYFTQLLDRDMSMFELRSANQDFEIYLKKVMPALKQKRTEIESSQVLGDK
;
A
#
# COMPACT_ATOMS: atom_id res chain seq x y z
N MET A 1 -10.64 38.35 34.45
CA MET A 1 -11.13 37.09 33.83
C MET A 1 -12.22 37.46 32.85
N ALA A 2 -11.87 37.60 31.57
CA ALA A 2 -12.84 37.88 30.52
C ALA A 2 -13.35 36.53 29.98
N ALA A 3 -14.67 36.30 30.08
CA ALA A 3 -15.32 35.18 29.44
C ALA A 3 -15.21 35.39 27.92
N GLY A 4 -14.33 34.63 27.27
CA GLY A 4 -14.20 34.62 25.83
C GLY A 4 -15.47 34.07 25.20
N ASP A 5 -16.17 34.93 24.48
CA ASP A 5 -17.38 34.62 23.73
C ASP A 5 -16.98 33.69 22.57
N VAL A 6 -17.08 32.36 22.79
CA VAL A 6 -16.77 31.34 21.78
C VAL A 6 -17.89 31.35 20.74
N ARG A 7 -17.82 32.29 19.80
CA ARG A 7 -18.66 32.27 18.61
C ARG A 7 -18.21 31.08 17.76
N MET A 8 -18.93 29.97 17.88
CA MET A 8 -18.77 28.82 16.99
C MET A 8 -18.95 29.31 15.55
N SER A 9 -17.84 29.36 14.81
CA SER A 9 -17.89 29.73 13.40
C SER A 9 -18.69 28.68 12.63
N PHE A 10 -19.41 29.11 11.60
CA PHE A 10 -20.17 28.22 10.73
C PHE A 10 -19.32 27.06 10.18
N ARG A 11 -18.01 27.31 9.96
CA ARG A 11 -17.01 26.28 9.61
C ARG A 11 -16.85 25.21 10.69
N GLY A 12 -16.81 25.60 11.97
CA GLY A 12 -16.69 24.65 13.08
C GLY A 12 -17.90 23.72 13.18
N ILE A 13 -19.10 24.26 12.99
CA ILE A 13 -20.34 23.47 12.97
C ILE A 13 -20.35 22.51 11.77
N ALA A 14 -20.01 23.00 10.58
CA ALA A 14 -19.96 22.18 9.36
C ALA A 14 -18.91 21.06 9.46
N THR A 15 -17.76 21.34 10.07
CA THR A 15 -16.71 20.34 10.29
C THR A 15 -17.16 19.29 11.30
N GLY A 16 -17.82 19.69 12.40
CA GLY A 16 -18.38 18.75 13.38
C GLY A 16 -19.40 17.78 12.77
N ILE A 17 -20.32 18.29 11.95
CA ILE A 17 -21.32 17.47 11.25
C ILE A 17 -20.64 16.52 10.26
N PHE A 18 -19.68 17.01 9.47
CA PHE A 18 -18.95 16.19 8.50
C PHE A 18 -18.13 15.09 9.19
N SER A 19 -17.39 15.43 10.25
CA SER A 19 -16.64 14.46 11.05
C SER A 19 -17.55 13.37 11.61
N PHE A 20 -18.74 13.73 12.11
CA PHE A 20 -19.71 12.76 12.60
C PHE A 20 -20.24 11.84 11.48
N LEU A 21 -20.55 12.38 10.31
CA LEU A 21 -21.00 11.59 9.16
C LEU A 21 -19.91 10.64 8.64
N VAL A 22 -18.67 11.12 8.55
CA VAL A 22 -17.51 10.29 8.17
C VAL A 22 -17.27 9.19 9.21
N LEU A 23 -17.33 9.50 10.50
CA LEU A 23 -17.24 8.51 11.57
C LEU A 23 -18.37 7.48 11.49
N ALA A 24 -19.58 7.89 11.16
CA ALA A 24 -20.71 6.98 10.99
C ALA A 24 -20.50 6.04 9.79
N VAL A 25 -19.99 6.55 8.66
CA VAL A 25 -19.67 5.73 7.47
C VAL A 25 -18.52 4.77 7.76
N ILE A 26 -17.44 5.25 8.38
CA ILE A 26 -16.30 4.40 8.79
C ILE A 26 -16.76 3.34 9.78
N SER A 27 -17.58 3.70 10.76
CA SER A 27 -18.16 2.75 11.73
C SER A 27 -19.06 1.72 11.05
N SER A 28 -19.82 2.11 10.02
CA SER A 28 -20.62 1.18 9.21
C SER A 28 -19.75 0.22 8.40
N ILE A 29 -18.63 0.69 7.84
CA ILE A 29 -17.70 -0.14 7.07
C ILE A 29 -16.95 -1.10 8.01
N ILE A 30 -16.48 -0.61 9.16
CA ILE A 30 -15.87 -1.44 10.20
C ILE A 30 -16.88 -2.47 10.71
N SER A 31 -18.14 -2.08 10.94
CA SER A 31 -19.19 -3.02 11.34
C SER A 31 -19.45 -4.09 10.27
N ALA A 32 -19.41 -3.75 8.98
CA ALA A 32 -19.55 -4.72 7.89
C ALA A 32 -18.35 -5.68 7.81
N ASN A 33 -17.12 -5.16 7.98
CA ASN A 33 -15.90 -5.96 7.99
C ASN A 33 -15.80 -6.84 9.23
N ILE A 34 -16.19 -6.35 10.41
CA ILE A 34 -16.29 -7.15 11.65
C ILE A 34 -17.33 -8.25 11.48
N ARG A 35 -18.48 -7.97 10.83
CA ARG A 35 -19.49 -8.99 10.53
C ARG A 35 -18.92 -10.09 9.61
N THR A 36 -18.12 -9.69 8.63
CA THR A 36 -17.43 -10.62 7.72
C THR A 36 -16.29 -11.39 8.40
N TYR A 37 -15.65 -10.78 9.40
CA TYR A 37 -14.62 -11.42 10.22
C TYR A 37 -15.22 -12.41 11.24
N ALA A 38 -16.34 -12.03 11.88
CA ALA A 38 -17.07 -12.85 12.83
C ALA A 38 -17.70 -14.08 12.16
N SER A 39 -18.16 -13.93 10.91
CA SER A 39 -18.69 -15.05 10.12
C SER A 39 -17.62 -16.09 9.77
N LYS A 40 -16.42 -15.64 9.42
CA LYS A 40 -15.28 -16.53 9.13
C LYS A 40 -14.77 -17.31 10.35
N ARG A 41 -15.07 -16.89 11.59
CA ARG A 41 -14.62 -17.56 12.83
C ARG A 41 -15.71 -18.33 13.59
N GLY A 42 -16.92 -18.46 13.03
CA GLY A 42 -18.02 -19.18 13.70
C GLY A 42 -18.62 -18.46 14.91
N HIS A 43 -18.34 -17.16 15.08
CA HIS A 43 -19.03 -16.31 16.06
C HIS A 43 -20.42 -15.86 15.57
N ASP A 44 -20.77 -16.17 14.32
CA ASP A 44 -22.09 -15.94 13.73
C ASP A 44 -23.21 -16.52 14.57
N THR A 45 -23.03 -17.66 15.25
CA THR A 45 -24.12 -18.21 16.07
C THR A 45 -24.51 -17.29 17.23
N TYR A 46 -23.61 -16.42 17.70
CA TYR A 46 -23.89 -15.47 18.78
C TYR A 46 -24.43 -14.14 18.24
N LEU A 47 -23.87 -13.65 17.12
CA LEU A 47 -24.33 -12.42 16.48
C LEU A 47 -25.64 -12.61 15.72
N ASP A 48 -25.88 -13.76 15.10
CA ASP A 48 -27.18 -14.13 14.51
C ASP A 48 -28.21 -14.32 15.61
N ARG A 49 -27.89 -14.97 16.74
CA ARG A 49 -28.81 -15.01 17.90
C ARG A 49 -29.10 -13.62 18.47
N PHE A 50 -28.15 -12.70 18.41
CA PHE A 50 -28.34 -11.31 18.86
C PHE A 50 -29.11 -10.49 17.83
N ALA A 51 -28.88 -10.68 16.54
CA ALA A 51 -29.57 -10.03 15.43
C ALA A 51 -31.01 -10.54 15.28
N ASP A 52 -31.24 -11.83 15.55
CA ASP A 52 -32.54 -12.49 15.62
C ASP A 52 -33.24 -12.27 16.96
N HIS A 53 -32.57 -11.61 17.92
CA HIS A 53 -33.19 -11.30 19.19
C HIS A 53 -34.39 -10.37 18.95
N PRO A 54 -35.59 -10.73 19.41
CA PRO A 54 -36.83 -10.04 19.04
C PRO A 54 -36.81 -8.55 19.45
N GLN A 55 -36.02 -8.17 20.45
CA GLN A 55 -35.84 -6.76 20.82
C GLN A 55 -35.01 -5.97 19.80
N VAL A 56 -33.96 -6.57 19.22
CA VAL A 56 -33.10 -5.93 18.23
C VAL A 56 -33.83 -5.81 16.90
N ILE A 57 -34.53 -6.86 16.45
CA ILE A 57 -35.39 -6.80 15.27
C ILE A 57 -36.46 -5.71 15.44
N ASN A 58 -37.13 -5.65 16.58
CA ASN A 58 -38.16 -4.64 16.81
C ASN A 58 -37.57 -3.22 16.88
N TRP A 59 -36.37 -3.05 17.43
CA TRP A 59 -35.67 -1.76 17.45
C TRP A 59 -35.26 -1.31 16.04
N CYS A 60 -34.64 -2.19 15.25
CA CYS A 60 -34.29 -1.94 13.85
C CYS A 60 -35.52 -1.68 12.99
N ARG A 61 -36.60 -2.47 13.15
CA ARG A 61 -37.86 -2.29 12.42
C ARG A 61 -38.53 -0.96 12.78
N ARG A 62 -38.46 -0.51 14.04
CA ARG A 62 -38.92 0.84 14.45
C ARG A 62 -38.07 1.95 13.84
N MET A 63 -36.74 1.79 13.82
CA MET A 63 -35.87 2.76 13.14
C MET A 63 -36.17 2.83 11.63
N ILE A 64 -36.20 1.69 10.95
CA ILE A 64 -36.45 1.64 9.49
C ILE A 64 -37.87 2.15 9.16
N ALA A 65 -38.88 1.84 9.98
CA ALA A 65 -40.22 2.39 9.82
C ALA A 65 -40.24 3.91 10.02
N GLY A 66 -39.45 4.45 10.95
CA GLY A 66 -39.24 5.89 11.12
C GLY A 66 -38.53 6.55 9.93
N TRP A 67 -37.81 5.79 9.11
CA TRP A 67 -37.09 6.27 7.92
C TRP A 67 -37.91 6.22 6.63
N GLN A 68 -38.99 5.43 6.57
CA GLN A 68 -39.90 5.45 5.41
C GLN A 68 -40.46 6.84 5.04
N PRO A 69 -40.87 7.71 5.98
CA PRO A 69 -41.30 9.06 5.62
C PRO A 69 -40.15 9.95 5.12
N LEU A 70 -38.90 9.66 5.50
CA LEU A 70 -37.71 10.34 4.98
C LEU A 70 -37.37 9.92 3.55
N GLN A 71 -37.56 8.64 3.19
CA GLN A 71 -37.33 8.16 1.82
C GLN A 71 -38.24 8.83 0.77
N ARG A 72 -39.49 9.17 1.13
CA ARG A 72 -40.43 9.84 0.21
C ARG A 72 -40.10 11.31 -0.04
N ARG A 73 -39.22 11.91 0.75
CA ARG A 73 -38.85 13.33 0.66
C ARG A 73 -37.53 13.46 -0.09
N TRP A 74 -37.57 13.28 -1.41
CA TRP A 74 -36.41 13.37 -2.30
C TRP A 74 -35.57 14.66 -2.10
N TRP A 75 -36.22 15.76 -1.69
CA TRP A 75 -35.55 17.02 -1.38
C TRP A 75 -34.59 16.93 -0.18
N LEU A 76 -34.83 16.04 0.79
CA LEU A 76 -33.91 15.82 1.93
C LEU A 76 -32.61 15.17 1.47
N TRP A 77 -32.68 14.21 0.54
CA TRP A 77 -31.50 13.59 -0.06
C TRP A 77 -30.71 14.58 -0.90
N LEU A 78 -31.40 15.47 -1.61
CA LEU A 78 -30.78 16.53 -2.38
C LEU A 78 -30.08 17.55 -1.45
N ALA A 79 -30.72 17.95 -0.34
CA ALA A 79 -30.12 18.81 0.66
C ALA A 79 -28.89 18.17 1.34
N LEU A 80 -28.96 16.87 1.64
CA LEU A 80 -27.82 16.09 2.16
C LEU A 80 -26.68 15.97 1.15
N GLY A 81 -27.00 15.70 -0.12
CA GLY A 81 -26.01 15.63 -1.20
C GLY A 81 -25.33 16.97 -1.47
N LEU A 82 -26.10 18.07 -1.52
CA LEU A 82 -25.56 19.41 -1.71
C LEU A 82 -24.76 19.89 -0.51
N SER A 83 -25.22 19.64 0.72
CA SER A 83 -24.46 20.03 1.91
C SER A 83 -23.17 19.22 2.05
N GLY A 84 -23.21 17.91 1.77
CA GLY A 84 -22.02 17.06 1.74
C GLY A 84 -21.03 17.48 0.64
N GLY A 85 -21.52 17.74 -0.57
CA GLY A 85 -20.72 18.19 -1.70
C GLY A 85 -20.10 19.57 -1.48
N LEU A 86 -20.86 20.53 -0.93
CA LEU A 86 -20.35 21.86 -0.59
C LEU A 86 -19.30 21.78 0.52
N SER A 87 -19.51 20.94 1.55
CA SER A 87 -18.51 20.72 2.60
C SER A 87 -17.20 20.17 2.04
N ALA A 88 -17.28 19.15 1.16
CA ALA A 88 -16.11 18.57 0.52
C ALA A 88 -15.38 19.59 -0.37
N ALA A 89 -16.12 20.38 -1.16
CA ALA A 89 -15.55 21.44 -1.99
C ALA A 89 -14.83 22.52 -1.16
N LEU A 90 -15.42 22.93 -0.03
CA LEU A 90 -14.82 23.88 0.90
C LEU A 90 -13.60 23.32 1.66
N TRP A 91 -13.47 22.00 1.74
CA TRP A 91 -12.33 21.31 2.34
C TRP A 91 -11.13 21.23 1.38
N VAL A 92 -11.41 21.04 0.09
CA VAL A 92 -10.37 21.02 -0.96
C VAL A 92 -9.88 22.43 -1.30
N MET A 93 -10.74 23.46 -1.15
CA MET A 93 -10.30 24.84 -1.35
C MET A 93 -9.29 25.26 -0.27
N PRO A 94 -8.06 25.65 -0.65
CA PRO A 94 -7.08 26.12 0.31
C PRO A 94 -7.60 27.36 1.04
N SER A 95 -7.51 27.38 2.37
CA SER A 95 -7.94 28.52 3.18
C SER A 95 -7.26 29.80 2.68
N PRO A 96 -7.95 30.94 2.56
CA PRO A 96 -7.33 32.20 2.13
C PRO A 96 -6.15 32.63 3.02
N GLU A 97 -6.09 32.16 4.26
CA GLU A 97 -4.96 32.31 5.17
C GLU A 97 -3.74 31.50 4.74
N ILE A 98 -3.94 30.28 4.21
CA ILE A 98 -2.88 29.44 3.64
C ILE A 98 -2.37 30.07 2.34
N ILE A 99 -3.27 30.61 1.51
CA ILE A 99 -2.89 31.31 0.26
C ILE A 99 -2.05 32.56 0.56
N ARG A 100 -2.35 33.28 1.65
CA ARG A 100 -1.55 34.44 2.10
C ARG A 100 -0.26 34.06 2.82
N ALA A 101 -0.19 32.87 3.39
CA ALA A 101 1.01 32.33 4.04
C ALA A 101 1.91 31.52 3.08
N LEU A 102 1.51 31.35 1.81
CA LEU A 102 2.41 30.78 0.81
C LEU A 102 3.61 31.73 0.67
N PRO A 103 4.86 31.23 0.83
CA PRO A 103 6.04 32.04 0.62
C PRO A 103 5.98 32.64 -0.79
N PRO A 104 6.47 33.88 -1.00
CA PRO A 104 6.53 34.49 -2.32
C PRO A 104 7.14 33.49 -3.29
N GLN A 105 6.45 33.28 -4.41
CA GLN A 105 6.82 32.32 -5.44
C GLN A 105 8.28 32.59 -5.81
N VAL A 106 9.18 31.78 -5.26
CA VAL A 106 10.62 31.90 -5.50
C VAL A 106 10.76 31.75 -7.00
N ALA A 107 11.36 32.76 -7.65
CA ALA A 107 11.60 32.73 -9.08
C ALA A 107 12.15 31.34 -9.46
N PRO A 108 11.72 30.77 -10.61
CA PRO A 108 12.19 29.45 -11.03
C PRO A 108 13.70 29.42 -10.87
N PRO A 109 14.25 28.44 -10.13
CA PRO A 109 15.67 28.42 -9.82
C PRO A 109 16.42 28.60 -11.13
N LEU A 110 17.27 29.63 -11.19
CA LEU A 110 18.23 29.83 -12.28
C LEU A 110 18.81 28.46 -12.63
N ALA A 111 18.73 28.10 -13.92
CA ALA A 111 19.14 26.79 -14.43
C ALA A 111 20.39 26.33 -13.69
N ALA A 112 20.25 25.26 -12.89
CA ALA A 112 21.32 24.82 -12.00
C ALA A 112 22.60 24.67 -12.81
N GLU A 113 23.65 25.38 -12.39
CA GLU A 113 24.94 25.28 -13.06
C GLU A 113 25.34 23.81 -13.18
N PRO A 114 25.85 23.38 -14.35
CA PRO A 114 26.23 21.99 -14.57
C PRO A 114 27.25 21.59 -13.50
N GLN A 115 26.87 20.63 -12.64
CA GLN A 115 27.77 20.13 -11.60
C GLN A 115 29.08 19.66 -12.26
N PRO A 116 30.25 20.01 -11.70
CA PRO A 116 31.52 19.57 -12.25
C PRO A 116 31.52 18.03 -12.35
N PRO A 117 32.08 17.46 -13.43
CA PRO A 117 32.11 16.01 -13.61
C PRO A 117 32.76 15.36 -12.40
N ARG A 118 32.07 14.37 -11.82
CA ARG A 118 32.61 13.62 -10.68
C ARG A 118 33.93 12.98 -11.08
N ARG A 119 34.91 13.10 -10.21
CA ARG A 119 36.25 12.53 -10.38
C ARG A 119 36.46 11.48 -9.31
N TYR A 120 36.97 10.33 -9.70
CA TYR A 120 37.33 9.25 -8.79
C TYR A 120 38.80 8.89 -8.99
N THR A 121 39.43 8.34 -7.96
CA THR A 121 40.66 7.59 -8.16
C THR A 121 40.38 6.33 -8.99
N ALA A 122 41.40 5.74 -9.62
CA ALA A 122 41.25 4.49 -10.39
C ALA A 122 40.66 3.37 -9.52
N TYR A 123 41.15 3.25 -8.28
CA TYR A 123 40.69 2.27 -7.31
C TYR A 123 39.22 2.48 -6.91
N GLU A 124 38.80 3.70 -6.59
CA GLU A 124 37.40 3.98 -6.25
C GLU A 124 36.45 3.67 -7.40
N LYS A 125 36.84 4.03 -8.63
CA LYS A 125 36.05 3.73 -9.82
C LYS A 125 35.86 2.22 -9.98
N GLU A 126 36.92 1.44 -9.83
CA GLU A 126 36.86 -0.02 -9.91
C GLU A 126 35.98 -0.63 -8.80
N GLN A 127 36.14 -0.21 -7.54
CA GLN A 127 35.33 -0.72 -6.43
C GLN A 127 33.84 -0.42 -6.61
N ARG A 128 33.51 0.77 -7.13
CA ARG A 128 32.13 1.16 -7.43
C ARG A 128 31.51 0.34 -8.56
N LEU A 129 32.27 0.09 -9.63
CA LEU A 129 31.81 -0.77 -10.72
C LEU A 129 31.58 -2.20 -10.23
N ARG A 130 32.51 -2.73 -9.43
CA ARG A 130 32.36 -4.04 -8.78
C ARG A 130 31.12 -4.11 -7.89
N ALA A 131 30.85 -3.08 -7.10
CA ALA A 131 29.66 -3.00 -6.27
C ALA A 131 28.38 -3.10 -7.11
N ILE A 132 28.31 -2.35 -8.21
CA ILE A 132 27.18 -2.39 -9.14
C ILE A 132 27.03 -3.77 -9.80
N ASP A 133 28.13 -4.37 -10.24
CA ASP A 133 28.10 -5.67 -10.91
C ASP A 133 27.68 -6.80 -9.94
N GLU A 134 28.13 -6.77 -8.69
CA GLU A 134 27.68 -7.71 -7.64
C GLU A 134 26.19 -7.55 -7.33
N ILE A 135 25.70 -6.30 -7.23
CA ILE A 135 24.26 -6.00 -7.07
C ILE A 135 23.48 -6.55 -8.27
N TYR A 136 23.92 -6.27 -9.50
CA TYR A 136 23.30 -6.77 -10.72
C TYR A 136 23.19 -8.28 -10.72
N ASN A 137 24.25 -8.97 -10.28
CA ASN A 137 24.25 -10.42 -10.20
C ASN A 137 23.17 -10.94 -9.26
N VAL A 138 22.96 -10.34 -8.08
CA VAL A 138 21.86 -10.73 -7.17
C VAL A 138 20.49 -10.43 -7.78
N PHE A 139 20.33 -9.30 -8.47
CA PHE A 139 19.09 -9.01 -9.19
C PHE A 139 18.79 -10.04 -10.28
N ALA A 140 19.79 -10.41 -11.07
CA ALA A 140 19.64 -11.34 -12.18
C ALA A 140 19.41 -12.79 -11.72
N THR A 141 20.12 -13.22 -10.66
CA THR A 141 20.14 -14.64 -10.26
C THR A 141 19.15 -14.98 -9.16
N GLN A 142 18.67 -14.00 -8.38
CA GLN A 142 17.81 -14.27 -7.23
C GLN A 142 16.51 -13.46 -7.26
N ILE A 143 16.60 -12.13 -7.38
CA ILE A 143 15.43 -11.25 -7.24
C ILE A 143 14.49 -11.37 -8.45
N SER A 144 15.00 -11.27 -9.67
CA SER A 144 14.17 -11.34 -10.89
C SER A 144 13.53 -12.72 -11.07
N PRO A 145 14.24 -13.85 -10.84
CA PRO A 145 13.61 -15.16 -10.83
C PRO A 145 12.51 -15.32 -9.77
N ALA A 146 12.75 -14.84 -8.54
CA ALA A 146 11.74 -14.88 -7.49
C ALA A 146 10.49 -14.08 -7.88
N PHE A 147 10.65 -12.89 -8.47
CA PHE A 147 9.53 -12.11 -9.02
C PHE A 147 8.78 -12.86 -10.11
N ALA A 148 9.49 -13.42 -11.10
CA ALA A 148 8.87 -14.16 -12.20
C ALA A 148 8.08 -15.38 -11.72
N GLU A 149 8.60 -16.09 -10.71
CA GLU A 149 7.91 -17.17 -10.03
C GLU A 149 6.61 -16.67 -9.36
N GLY A 150 6.70 -15.61 -8.55
CA GLY A 150 5.55 -15.02 -7.86
C GLY A 150 4.46 -14.54 -8.82
N HIS A 151 4.85 -13.87 -9.90
CA HIS A 151 3.94 -13.42 -10.96
C HIS A 151 3.23 -14.58 -11.67
N THR A 152 3.99 -15.61 -12.07
CA THR A 152 3.43 -16.82 -12.68
C THR A 152 2.50 -17.54 -11.72
N MET A 153 2.87 -17.62 -10.45
CA MET A 153 2.06 -18.23 -9.41
C MET A 153 0.73 -17.49 -9.24
N LEU A 154 0.75 -16.16 -9.14
CA LEU A 154 -0.45 -15.33 -9.00
C LEU A 154 -1.45 -15.46 -10.15
N ILE A 155 -0.96 -15.52 -11.40
CA ILE A 155 -1.81 -15.75 -12.58
C ILE A 155 -2.53 -17.10 -12.48
N ASN A 156 -1.81 -18.13 -12.02
CA ASN A 156 -2.33 -19.50 -11.96
C ASN A 156 -3.15 -19.79 -10.69
N LEU A 157 -3.00 -18.98 -9.65
CA LEU A 157 -3.61 -19.24 -8.34
C LEU A 157 -5.13 -19.12 -8.36
N VAL A 158 -5.69 -18.30 -9.25
CA VAL A 158 -7.15 -18.17 -9.41
C VAL A 158 -7.73 -19.33 -10.22
N SER A 159 -6.96 -19.91 -11.14
CA SER A 159 -7.43 -20.93 -12.08
C SER A 159 -7.12 -22.36 -11.65
N THR A 160 -6.06 -22.58 -10.86
CA THR A 160 -5.54 -23.91 -10.52
C THR A 160 -4.99 -23.94 -9.10
N ILE A 161 -5.84 -24.30 -8.15
CA ILE A 161 -5.45 -24.52 -6.75
C ILE A 161 -5.33 -26.02 -6.56
N GLY A 162 -4.11 -26.51 -6.72
CA GLY A 162 -3.77 -27.91 -6.51
C GLY A 162 -3.29 -28.17 -5.08
N ASP A 163 -2.95 -29.44 -4.81
CA ASP A 163 -2.36 -29.84 -3.53
C ASP A 163 -0.93 -29.32 -3.32
N GLY A 164 -0.21 -29.00 -4.41
CA GLY A 164 1.11 -28.39 -4.34
C GLY A 164 1.12 -26.86 -4.14
N THR A 165 -0.02 -26.17 -4.20
CA THR A 165 -0.05 -24.69 -4.12
C THR A 165 0.52 -24.14 -2.81
N PRO A 166 0.18 -24.69 -1.61
CA PRO A 166 0.79 -24.26 -0.36
C PRO A 166 2.31 -24.39 -0.34
N GLN A 167 2.84 -25.51 -0.84
CA GLN A 167 4.29 -25.73 -0.90
C GLN A 167 4.97 -24.72 -1.83
N ARG A 168 4.40 -24.46 -3.01
CA ARG A 168 4.94 -23.47 -3.96
C ARG A 168 4.95 -22.05 -3.37
N LEU A 169 3.89 -21.66 -2.66
CA LEU A 169 3.85 -20.38 -1.93
C LEU A 169 4.92 -20.31 -0.84
N SER A 170 5.15 -21.42 -0.12
CA SER A 170 6.18 -21.51 0.91
C SER A 170 7.59 -21.37 0.31
N ASP A 171 7.86 -22.10 -0.78
CA ASP A 171 9.14 -22.04 -1.48
C ASP A 171 9.38 -20.64 -2.06
N HIS A 172 8.36 -20.04 -2.67
CA HIS A 172 8.41 -18.66 -3.14
C HIS A 172 8.70 -17.67 -2.00
N ALA A 173 7.99 -17.76 -0.88
CA ALA A 173 8.21 -16.89 0.28
C ALA A 173 9.66 -16.98 0.80
N LYS A 174 10.22 -18.20 0.84
CA LYS A 174 11.61 -18.46 1.24
C LYS A 174 12.61 -17.92 0.21
N ASN A 175 12.31 -18.05 -1.09
CA ASN A 175 13.15 -17.53 -2.17
C ASN A 175 13.22 -15.99 -2.12
N VAL A 176 12.08 -15.32 -1.94
CA VAL A 176 12.01 -13.87 -1.76
C VAL A 176 12.78 -13.44 -0.51
N GLU A 177 12.54 -14.09 0.63
CA GLU A 177 13.24 -13.77 1.89
C GLU A 177 14.76 -13.91 1.74
N THR A 178 15.22 -14.99 1.13
CA THR A 178 16.65 -15.25 0.88
C THR A 178 17.25 -14.20 -0.06
N ALA A 179 16.56 -13.88 -1.17
CA ALA A 179 17.04 -12.91 -2.14
C ALA A 179 17.20 -11.51 -1.52
N PHE A 180 16.23 -11.08 -0.70
CA PHE A 180 16.29 -9.77 -0.05
C PHE A 180 17.27 -9.72 1.13
N ASN A 181 17.47 -10.82 1.85
CA ASN A 181 18.53 -10.92 2.86
C ASN A 181 19.92 -10.83 2.21
N ASN A 182 20.12 -11.48 1.06
CA ASN A 182 21.37 -11.39 0.31
C ASN A 182 21.61 -9.98 -0.26
N LEU A 183 20.57 -9.33 -0.78
CA LEU A 183 20.65 -7.93 -1.19
C LEU A 183 20.99 -7.02 -0.01
N SER A 184 20.36 -7.20 1.15
CA SER A 184 20.64 -6.43 2.37
C SER A 184 22.10 -6.62 2.82
N GLY A 185 22.60 -7.86 2.79
CA GLY A 185 24.00 -8.17 3.07
C GLY A 185 24.97 -7.46 2.13
N LEU A 186 24.68 -7.44 0.82
CA LEU A 186 25.47 -6.69 -0.16
C LEU A 186 25.39 -5.18 0.05
N LEU A 187 24.21 -4.64 0.35
CA LEU A 187 24.03 -3.22 0.63
C LEU A 187 24.84 -2.77 1.83
N LYS A 188 24.88 -3.58 2.88
CA LYS A 188 25.73 -3.34 4.05
C LYS A 188 27.22 -3.44 3.71
N LYS A 189 27.62 -4.41 2.89
CA LYS A 189 29.01 -4.54 2.40
C LYS A 189 29.45 -3.27 1.67
N TRP A 190 28.58 -2.67 0.86
CA TRP A 190 28.88 -1.51 0.02
C TRP A 190 28.40 -0.18 0.60
N GLU A 191 28.14 -0.10 1.91
CA GLU A 191 27.58 1.08 2.59
C GLU A 191 28.45 2.35 2.43
N TYR A 192 29.76 2.18 2.26
CA TYR A 192 30.70 3.27 1.99
C TYR A 192 30.59 3.86 0.56
N HIS A 193 29.70 3.33 -0.28
CA HIS A 193 29.30 3.92 -1.56
C HIS A 193 27.83 4.38 -1.53
N PRO A 194 27.51 5.46 -0.79
CA PRO A 194 26.13 5.84 -0.49
C PRO A 194 25.31 6.17 -1.74
N ASP A 195 25.93 6.68 -2.79
CA ASP A 195 25.28 7.00 -4.06
C ASP A 195 24.87 5.75 -4.86
N ILE A 196 25.48 4.58 -4.59
CA ILE A 196 25.02 3.29 -5.15
C ILE A 196 23.88 2.75 -4.28
N VAL A 197 24.03 2.77 -2.96
CA VAL A 197 23.01 2.31 -2.01
C VAL A 197 21.70 3.10 -2.17
N GLN A 198 21.77 4.41 -2.38
CA GLN A 198 20.60 5.27 -2.57
C GLN A 198 19.79 4.92 -3.82
N VAL A 199 20.41 4.34 -4.87
CA VAL A 199 19.67 3.86 -6.05
C VAL A 199 18.67 2.77 -5.67
N LEU A 200 19.03 1.94 -4.69
CA LEU A 200 18.23 0.81 -4.22
C LEU A 200 17.20 1.18 -3.15
N GLN A 201 17.35 2.35 -2.52
CA GLN A 201 16.46 2.87 -1.47
C GLN A 201 15.40 3.85 -2.00
N GLN A 202 15.24 3.96 -3.32
CA GLN A 202 14.26 4.86 -3.91
C GLN A 202 12.83 4.43 -3.59
N LYS A 203 11.96 5.39 -3.24
CA LYS A 203 10.54 5.12 -2.99
C LYS A 203 9.75 4.83 -4.28
N PRO A 204 8.72 3.97 -4.27
CA PRO A 204 8.31 3.12 -3.15
C PRO A 204 9.38 2.05 -2.89
N MET A 205 9.81 1.94 -1.63
CA MET A 205 10.82 0.97 -1.23
C MET A 205 10.08 -0.36 -1.10
N PHE A 206 10.33 -1.28 -2.03
CA PHE A 206 9.76 -2.61 -1.91
C PHE A 206 10.36 -3.29 -0.68
N ASN A 207 9.48 -3.82 0.17
CA ASN A 207 9.86 -4.53 1.38
C ASN A 207 9.65 -6.03 1.14
N GLY A 208 10.75 -6.77 0.95
CA GLY A 208 10.68 -8.23 0.77
C GLY A 208 9.91 -8.94 1.90
N LEU A 209 9.91 -8.38 3.11
CA LEU A 209 9.12 -8.90 4.23
C LEU A 209 7.61 -8.86 3.96
N ASN A 210 7.11 -7.84 3.25
CA ASN A 210 5.69 -7.72 2.92
C ASN A 210 5.25 -8.84 1.98
N GLU A 211 6.03 -9.12 0.93
CA GLU A 211 5.76 -10.22 -0.03
C GLU A 211 5.87 -11.59 0.65
N THR A 212 6.90 -11.80 1.48
CA THR A 212 7.06 -13.01 2.29
C THR A 212 5.86 -13.23 3.21
N ASN A 213 5.40 -12.18 3.89
CA ASN A 213 4.24 -12.26 4.79
C ASN A 213 2.94 -12.47 4.02
N ALA A 214 2.74 -11.77 2.90
CA ALA A 214 1.56 -11.94 2.05
C ALA A 214 1.46 -13.38 1.51
N SER A 215 2.60 -13.96 1.10
CA SER A 215 2.67 -15.37 0.68
C SER A 215 2.32 -16.33 1.83
N LYS A 216 2.83 -16.09 3.04
CA LYS A 216 2.52 -16.89 4.24
C LYS A 216 1.04 -16.77 4.63
N ASN A 217 0.47 -15.57 4.63
CA ASN A 217 -0.95 -15.34 4.89
C ASN A 217 -1.83 -16.09 3.88
N MET A 218 -1.39 -16.14 2.62
CA MET A 218 -2.09 -16.84 1.56
C MET A 218 -2.09 -18.36 1.75
N ILE A 219 -0.99 -18.95 2.23
CA ILE A 219 -0.92 -20.37 2.60
C ILE A 219 -1.99 -20.69 3.65
N SER A 220 -2.02 -19.93 4.74
CA SER A 220 -3.01 -20.12 5.82
C SER A 220 -4.45 -19.97 5.32
N THR A 221 -4.69 -19.03 4.40
CA THR A 221 -6.01 -18.82 3.78
C THR A 221 -6.41 -20.02 2.93
N ILE A 222 -5.49 -20.55 2.12
CA ILE A 222 -5.75 -21.72 1.28
C ILE A 222 -6.07 -22.95 2.13
N GLU A 223 -5.30 -23.20 3.17
CA GLU A 223 -5.52 -24.33 4.09
C GLU A 223 -6.87 -24.21 4.81
N LEU A 224 -7.20 -23.00 5.29
CA LEU A 224 -8.50 -22.72 5.89
C LEU A 224 -9.65 -23.03 4.92
N PHE A 225 -9.60 -22.49 3.70
CA PHE A 225 -10.66 -22.69 2.71
C PHE A 225 -10.75 -24.15 2.24
N LYS A 226 -9.63 -24.89 2.16
CA LYS A 226 -9.65 -26.31 1.79
C LYS A 226 -10.41 -27.13 2.81
N SER A 227 -10.33 -26.76 4.09
CA SER A 227 -11.04 -27.43 5.18
C SER A 227 -12.51 -27.02 5.32
N ALA A 228 -12.86 -25.80 4.91
CA ALA A 228 -14.14 -25.18 5.25
C ALA A 228 -15.12 -25.01 4.08
N VAL A 229 -14.67 -25.11 2.82
CA VAL A 229 -15.47 -24.71 1.65
C VAL A 229 -15.47 -25.81 0.60
N GLN A 230 -16.61 -26.02 -0.06
CA GLN A 230 -16.67 -26.90 -1.24
C GLN A 230 -15.75 -26.37 -2.36
N PRO A 231 -15.04 -27.25 -3.10
CA PRO A 231 -14.07 -26.85 -4.13
C PRO A 231 -14.62 -25.88 -5.19
N SER A 232 -15.90 -25.97 -5.52
CA SER A 232 -16.57 -25.13 -6.52
C SER A 232 -16.65 -23.64 -6.15
N TYR A 233 -16.64 -23.31 -4.85
CA TYR A 233 -16.70 -21.92 -4.38
C TYR A 233 -15.33 -21.35 -3.99
N PHE A 234 -14.31 -22.20 -3.97
CA PHE A 234 -12.98 -21.85 -3.47
C PHE A 234 -12.39 -20.67 -4.22
N THR A 235 -12.37 -20.73 -5.56
CA THR A 235 -11.73 -19.72 -6.40
C THR A 235 -12.39 -18.34 -6.28
N GLN A 236 -13.73 -18.30 -6.17
CA GLN A 236 -14.49 -17.06 -5.99
C GLN A 236 -14.24 -16.43 -4.61
N LEU A 237 -14.15 -17.24 -3.56
CA LEU A 237 -13.85 -16.74 -2.22
C LEU A 237 -12.40 -16.27 -2.11
N LEU A 238 -11.48 -17.00 -2.73
CA LEU A 238 -10.07 -16.65 -2.72
C LEU A 238 -9.79 -15.35 -3.47
N ASP A 239 -10.40 -15.14 -4.63
CA ASP A 239 -10.24 -13.89 -5.41
C ASP A 239 -10.68 -12.64 -4.64
N ARG A 240 -11.63 -12.81 -3.70
CA ARG A 240 -12.15 -11.76 -2.83
C ARG A 240 -11.49 -11.70 -1.47
N ASP A 241 -10.57 -12.61 -1.17
CA ASP A 241 -9.94 -12.65 0.14
C ASP A 241 -8.87 -11.56 0.27
N MET A 242 -8.73 -11.03 1.49
CA MET A 242 -7.75 -9.99 1.79
C MET A 242 -6.33 -10.46 1.53
N SER A 243 -6.02 -11.73 1.80
CA SER A 243 -4.67 -12.28 1.58
C SER A 243 -4.30 -12.32 0.10
N MET A 244 -5.29 -12.58 -0.78
CA MET A 244 -5.08 -12.52 -2.23
C MET A 244 -4.85 -11.08 -2.71
N PHE A 245 -5.57 -10.12 -2.13
CA PHE A 245 -5.34 -8.69 -2.40
C PHE A 245 -3.95 -8.25 -1.93
N GLU A 246 -3.53 -8.62 -0.72
CA GLU A 246 -2.20 -8.35 -0.19
C GLU A 246 -1.10 -8.92 -1.08
N LEU A 247 -1.23 -10.18 -1.52
CA LEU A 247 -0.26 -10.83 -2.40
C LEU A 247 -0.19 -10.15 -3.78
N ARG A 248 -1.34 -9.77 -4.36
CA ARG A 248 -1.36 -9.00 -5.63
C ARG A 248 -0.71 -7.63 -5.49
N SER A 249 -1.02 -6.91 -4.40
CA SER A 249 -0.47 -5.59 -4.13
C SER A 249 1.05 -5.67 -3.94
N ALA A 250 1.52 -6.65 -3.16
CA ALA A 250 2.94 -6.81 -2.90
C ALA A 250 3.70 -7.19 -4.19
N ASN A 251 3.17 -8.08 -5.03
CA ASN A 251 3.80 -8.39 -6.32
C ASN A 251 3.79 -7.18 -7.28
N GLN A 252 2.74 -6.37 -7.28
CA GLN A 252 2.69 -5.13 -8.06
C GLN A 252 3.76 -4.13 -7.58
N ASP A 253 3.93 -3.97 -6.27
CA ASP A 253 5.00 -3.14 -5.69
C ASP A 253 6.39 -3.67 -6.06
N PHE A 254 6.55 -5.00 -6.12
CA PHE A 254 7.78 -5.64 -6.57
C PHE A 254 8.07 -5.32 -8.04
N GLU A 255 7.07 -5.42 -8.92
CA GLU A 255 7.21 -5.06 -10.33
C GLU A 255 7.63 -3.60 -10.51
N ILE A 256 6.97 -2.69 -9.80
CA ILE A 256 7.28 -1.25 -9.82
C ILE A 256 8.71 -1.00 -9.37
N TYR A 257 9.14 -1.67 -8.30
CA TYR A 257 10.50 -1.59 -7.78
C TYR A 257 11.54 -2.04 -8.82
N LEU A 258 11.35 -3.20 -9.46
CA LEU A 258 12.25 -3.70 -10.50
C LEU A 258 12.33 -2.76 -11.70
N LYS A 259 11.19 -2.26 -12.18
CA LYS A 259 11.12 -1.30 -13.30
C LYS A 259 11.83 0.00 -13.01
N LYS A 260 11.96 0.40 -11.74
CA LYS A 260 12.63 1.63 -11.33
C LYS A 260 14.12 1.42 -11.08
N VAL A 261 14.46 0.39 -10.31
CA VAL A 261 15.83 0.14 -9.84
C VAL A 261 16.74 -0.34 -10.97
N MET A 262 16.28 -1.25 -11.83
CA MET A 262 17.16 -1.83 -12.85
C MET A 262 17.67 -0.81 -13.87
N PRO A 263 16.84 0.13 -14.39
CA PRO A 263 17.34 1.22 -15.23
C PRO A 263 18.21 2.21 -14.45
N ALA A 264 17.86 2.52 -13.19
CA ALA A 264 18.64 3.45 -12.38
C ALA A 264 20.05 2.92 -12.06
N LEU A 265 20.19 1.63 -11.77
CA LEU A 265 21.50 0.97 -11.64
C LEU A 265 22.28 1.03 -12.94
N LYS A 266 21.62 0.86 -14.09
CA LYS A 266 22.27 0.89 -15.41
C LYS A 266 22.83 2.27 -15.69
N GLN A 267 22.00 3.28 -15.47
CA GLN A 267 22.37 4.68 -15.60
C GLN A 267 23.53 5.02 -14.65
N LYS A 268 23.46 4.54 -13.40
CA LYS A 268 24.52 4.75 -12.41
C LYS A 268 25.85 4.11 -12.83
N ARG A 269 25.80 2.91 -13.41
CA ARG A 269 26.97 2.24 -13.98
C ARG A 269 27.60 3.10 -15.07
N THR A 270 26.81 3.57 -16.04
CA THR A 270 27.28 4.43 -17.14
C THR A 270 27.84 5.77 -16.64
N GLU A 271 27.24 6.37 -15.61
CA GLU A 271 27.77 7.57 -14.93
C GLU A 271 29.18 7.31 -14.37
N ILE A 272 29.38 6.17 -13.71
CA ILE A 272 30.69 5.82 -13.13
C ILE A 272 31.70 5.47 -14.22
N GLU A 273 31.30 4.76 -15.27
CA GLU A 273 32.19 4.46 -16.41
C GLU A 273 32.67 5.71 -17.13
N SER A 274 31.79 6.69 -17.32
CA SER A 274 32.10 7.96 -18.01
C SER A 274 32.84 8.99 -17.12
N SER A 275 32.92 8.74 -15.81
CA SER A 275 33.64 9.62 -14.89
C SER A 275 35.15 9.67 -15.17
N GLN A 276 35.73 10.85 -14.92
CA GLN A 276 37.17 11.09 -15.08
C GLN A 276 37.95 10.41 -13.95
N VAL A 277 39.10 9.83 -14.29
CA VAL A 277 40.05 9.31 -13.31
C VAL A 277 41.01 10.43 -12.92
N LEU A 278 41.15 10.69 -11.61
CA LEU A 278 42.19 11.58 -11.09
C LEU A 278 43.55 10.97 -11.45
N GLY A 279 44.29 11.63 -12.34
CA GLY A 279 45.65 11.21 -12.65
C GLY A 279 46.56 11.41 -11.43
N ASP A 280 47.38 10.42 -11.14
CA ASP A 280 48.43 10.51 -10.11
C ASP A 280 49.40 11.63 -10.51
N LYS A 281 49.32 12.76 -9.79
CA LYS A 281 50.30 13.85 -9.86
C LYS A 281 51.14 13.86 -8.60
#